data_AF-G4XKN4-F1
#
_entry.id   AF-G4XKN4-F1
#
_cell.length_a   1.000
_cell.length_b   1.000
_cell.length_c   1.000
_cell.angle_alpha   90.00
_cell.angle_beta   90.00
_cell.angle_gamma   90.00
#
_symmetry.space_group_name_H-M   'P 1'
#
loop_
_entity.id
_entity.type
_entity.pdbx_description
1 polymer ?
#
loop_
_entity_poly.entity_id
_entity_poly.type
_entity_poly.pdbx_seq_one_letter_code
_entity_poly.pdbx_strand_id
1 'polypeptide(L)'
;MISVPALALALLAAVQVVESASAGCGKAPPSSGTKSMTVNGKQRQYILQLPNNYDANKAHRVVIGYHWRDGSMNDVANGGFYDLRSRAGDSTIFVAPNGLNAGWANVGGEDITFTDQIVDMLKNDLCVDETQFFATGWSYGGAMSHSVACSRPDVFKAVAVIAGAQLSGCAGGTTPVAYLGIHGAADNVLPIDLGRQLRDKWLQTNGCNYQGAQDPAPGQQAHIKTTYSCSRAPVTWIGHGGGHVPDPTGNNGVKFAPQETWDFFDAAVGAAGAQSPMT
;
A
#
# COMPACT_ATOMS: atom_id res chain seq x y z
N MET A 1 30.10 62.50 -11.65
CA MET A 1 30.05 61.06 -11.99
C MET A 1 29.54 60.32 -10.76
N ILE A 2 28.53 59.49 -10.99
CA ILE A 2 27.66 58.82 -10.02
C ILE A 2 28.38 57.60 -9.42
N SER A 3 28.23 57.33 -8.12
CA SER A 3 27.89 55.97 -7.67
C SER A 3 27.37 55.95 -6.23
N VAL A 4 26.17 55.38 -6.12
CA VAL A 4 25.29 55.13 -4.97
C VAL A 4 25.77 53.90 -4.18
N PRO A 5 25.46 53.76 -2.87
CA PRO A 5 25.91 52.63 -2.05
C PRO A 5 25.18 51.33 -2.39
N ALA A 6 25.90 50.20 -2.41
CA ALA A 6 25.30 48.87 -2.55
C ALA A 6 24.89 48.35 -1.16
N LEU A 7 23.60 48.51 -0.86
CA LEU A 7 22.91 47.86 0.25
C LEU A 7 22.89 46.34 -0.05
N ALA A 8 23.51 45.53 0.82
CA ALA A 8 23.48 44.08 0.68
C ALA A 8 22.08 43.55 1.07
N LEU A 9 21.28 43.22 0.06
CA LEU A 9 20.01 42.51 0.21
C LEU A 9 20.31 41.01 0.42
N ALA A 10 20.38 40.56 1.67
CA ALA A 10 20.38 39.14 1.97
C ALA A 10 18.92 38.66 2.06
N LEU A 11 18.38 38.17 0.94
CA LEU A 11 17.08 37.49 0.92
C LEU A 11 17.20 36.11 0.27
N LEU A 12 16.54 35.17 0.94
CA LEU A 12 16.04 33.87 0.47
C LEU A 12 17.03 32.70 0.35
N ALA A 13 17.04 31.88 1.40
CA ALA A 13 16.98 30.44 1.23
C ALA A 13 15.79 29.93 2.07
N ALA A 14 14.57 30.07 1.54
CA ALA A 14 13.48 29.23 2.00
C ALA A 14 13.77 27.82 1.49
N VAL A 15 14.06 26.90 2.40
CA VAL A 15 14.21 25.48 2.08
C VAL A 15 12.86 24.99 1.57
N GLN A 16 12.71 24.91 0.25
CA GLN A 16 11.56 24.28 -0.39
C GLN A 16 11.69 22.77 -0.19
N VAL A 17 11.16 22.26 0.92
CA VAL A 17 10.84 20.84 1.06
C VAL A 17 9.42 20.75 1.62
N VAL A 18 8.45 21.26 0.86
CA VAL A 18 7.02 21.20 1.22
C VAL A 18 6.18 20.96 -0.04
N GLU A 19 6.44 19.89 -0.79
CA GLU A 19 5.58 19.54 -1.94
C GLU A 19 4.74 18.27 -1.73
N SER A 20 4.95 17.50 -0.66
CA SER A 20 4.12 16.31 -0.38
C SER A 20 3.59 16.21 1.06
N ALA A 21 3.97 17.13 1.94
CA ALA A 21 3.53 17.14 3.32
C ALA A 21 2.05 17.55 3.43
N SER A 22 1.28 16.82 4.25
CA SER A 22 -0.14 17.06 4.43
C SER A 22 -0.47 18.25 5.33
N ALA A 23 -1.73 18.68 5.31
CA ALA A 23 -2.26 19.76 6.15
C ALA A 23 -2.21 19.48 7.66
N GLY A 24 -1.97 18.22 8.07
CA GLY A 24 -1.80 17.82 9.47
C GLY A 24 -0.38 18.04 10.03
N CYS A 25 0.59 18.42 9.19
CA CYS A 25 1.93 18.76 9.68
C CYS A 25 1.92 19.93 10.67
N GLY A 26 2.71 19.79 11.74
CA GLY A 26 2.80 20.73 12.85
C GLY A 26 1.67 20.64 13.89
N LYS A 27 0.63 19.83 13.65
CA LYS A 27 -0.49 19.66 14.59
C LYS A 27 -0.16 18.65 15.70
N ALA A 28 -0.85 18.78 16.83
CA ALA A 28 -0.83 17.75 17.86
C ALA A 28 -1.49 16.47 17.31
N PRO A 29 -0.78 15.33 17.26
CA PRO A 29 -1.33 14.13 16.66
C PRO A 29 -2.38 13.46 17.58
N PRO A 30 -3.36 12.73 17.02
CA PRO A 30 -4.13 11.77 17.80
C PRO A 30 -3.21 10.68 18.37
N SER A 31 -3.63 10.04 19.46
CA SER A 31 -2.91 8.88 20.01
C SER A 31 -2.99 7.66 19.08
N SER A 32 -2.03 6.76 19.15
CA SER A 32 -2.20 5.39 18.63
C SER A 32 -3.35 4.66 19.34
N GLY A 33 -3.89 3.61 18.71
CA GLY A 33 -4.93 2.73 19.24
C GLY A 33 -6.19 2.70 18.38
N THR A 34 -7.26 2.16 18.95
CA THR A 34 -8.56 2.04 18.26
C THR A 34 -9.19 3.40 18.06
N LYS A 35 -9.61 3.67 16.82
CA LYS A 35 -10.37 4.83 16.40
C LYS A 35 -11.72 4.38 15.85
N SER A 36 -12.69 5.28 15.93
CA SER A 36 -14.08 5.04 15.54
C SER A 36 -14.55 6.19 14.64
N MET A 37 -15.30 5.87 13.59
CA MET A 37 -15.94 6.87 12.74
C MET A 37 -17.25 6.37 12.14
N THR A 38 -18.12 7.29 11.75
CA THR A 38 -19.40 6.95 11.10
C THR A 38 -19.24 7.04 9.59
N VAL A 39 -19.37 5.91 8.90
CA VAL A 39 -19.29 5.82 7.44
C VAL A 39 -20.59 5.26 6.92
N ASN A 40 -21.26 5.98 6.01
CA ASN A 40 -22.53 5.57 5.41
C ASN A 40 -23.58 5.15 6.46
N GLY A 41 -23.66 5.90 7.56
CA GLY A 41 -24.57 5.65 8.68
C GLY A 41 -24.20 4.46 9.58
N LYS A 42 -23.04 3.83 9.38
CA LYS A 42 -22.56 2.69 10.18
C LYS A 42 -21.36 3.10 11.01
N GLN A 43 -21.31 2.63 12.26
CA GLN A 43 -20.12 2.77 13.09
C GLN A 43 -19.03 1.83 12.57
N ARG A 44 -17.89 2.40 12.16
CA ARG A 44 -16.70 1.68 11.72
C ARG A 44 -15.55 1.94 12.69
N GLN A 45 -14.60 1.03 12.74
CA GLN A 45 -13.41 1.12 13.58
C GLN A 45 -12.15 0.75 12.79
N TYR A 46 -11.03 1.33 13.20
CA TYR A 46 -9.71 0.99 12.70
C TYR A 46 -8.68 1.14 13.82
N ILE A 47 -7.54 0.46 13.68
CA ILE A 47 -6.37 0.71 14.53
C ILE A 47 -5.47 1.71 13.81
N LEU A 48 -5.07 2.77 14.51
CA LEU A 48 -4.01 3.68 14.12
C LEU A 48 -2.77 3.38 14.94
N GLN A 49 -1.63 3.16 14.28
CA GLN A 49 -0.34 2.99 14.94
C GLN A 49 0.65 4.01 14.38
N LEU A 50 0.95 5.01 15.19
CA LEU A 50 2.03 5.95 14.91
C LEU A 50 3.40 5.32 15.24
N PRO A 51 4.48 5.84 14.64
CA PRO A 51 5.83 5.70 15.17
C PRO A 51 5.90 6.00 16.67
N ASN A 52 6.73 5.27 17.42
CA ASN A 52 6.89 5.51 18.86
C ASN A 52 7.43 6.93 19.12
N ASN A 53 8.32 7.41 18.25
CA ASN A 53 8.86 8.78 18.28
C ASN A 53 8.31 9.62 17.12
N TYR A 54 6.98 9.60 16.94
CA TYR A 54 6.33 10.38 15.88
C TYR A 54 6.70 11.87 15.96
N ASP A 55 7.13 12.44 14.83
CA ASP A 55 7.50 13.83 14.70
C ASP A 55 6.46 14.55 13.83
N ALA A 56 5.72 15.47 14.44
CA ALA A 56 4.67 16.23 13.75
C ALA A 56 5.20 17.12 12.62
N ASN A 57 6.51 17.35 12.50
CA ASN A 57 7.11 18.16 11.45
C ASN A 57 7.79 17.32 10.36
N LYS A 58 7.77 15.99 10.47
CA LYS A 58 8.31 15.08 9.48
C LYS A 58 7.17 14.36 8.77
N ALA A 59 7.10 14.50 7.45
CA ALA A 59 6.11 13.77 6.66
C ALA A 59 6.42 12.26 6.72
N HIS A 60 5.45 11.49 7.21
CA HIS A 60 5.54 10.04 7.36
C HIS A 60 4.81 9.31 6.24
N ARG A 61 5.39 8.21 5.77
CA ARG A 61 4.68 7.27 4.89
C ARG A 61 3.55 6.56 5.64
N VAL A 62 2.54 6.11 4.89
CA VAL A 62 1.36 5.41 5.42
C VAL A 62 1.23 4.04 4.78
N VAL A 63 1.02 3.00 5.60
CA VAL A 63 0.67 1.65 5.13
C VAL A 63 -0.67 1.23 5.73
N ILE A 64 -1.63 0.89 4.87
CA ILE A 64 -2.93 0.34 5.27
C ILE A 64 -2.92 -1.18 5.09
N GLY A 65 -3.14 -1.92 6.17
CA GLY A 65 -3.24 -3.38 6.19
C GLY A 65 -4.70 -3.85 6.31
N TYR A 66 -5.21 -4.55 5.30
CA TYR A 66 -6.57 -5.07 5.29
C TYR A 66 -6.62 -6.53 5.73
N HIS A 67 -7.48 -6.88 6.68
CA HIS A 67 -7.60 -8.24 7.21
C HIS A 67 -8.27 -9.22 6.22
N TRP A 68 -8.06 -10.52 6.43
CA TRP A 68 -8.69 -11.59 5.65
C TRP A 68 -10.13 -11.87 6.10
N ARG A 69 -10.84 -12.79 5.43
CA ARG A 69 -12.18 -13.22 5.84
C ARG A 69 -12.16 -13.81 7.25
N ASP A 70 -13.12 -13.44 8.09
CA ASP A 70 -13.21 -13.87 9.50
C ASP A 70 -12.07 -13.36 10.41
N GLY A 71 -11.15 -12.54 9.88
CA GLY A 71 -10.18 -11.78 10.66
C GLY A 71 -10.71 -10.41 11.09
N SER A 72 -9.83 -9.62 11.72
CA SER A 72 -10.14 -8.29 12.24
C SER A 72 -8.95 -7.32 12.14
N MET A 73 -9.21 -6.04 12.40
CA MET A 73 -8.15 -5.04 12.56
C MET A 73 -7.09 -5.43 13.62
N ASN A 74 -7.51 -6.13 14.70
CA ASN A 74 -6.60 -6.54 15.76
C ASN A 74 -5.61 -7.59 15.27
N ASP A 75 -6.06 -8.54 14.45
CA ASP A 75 -5.20 -9.59 13.92
C ASP A 75 -4.09 -9.00 13.02
N VAL A 76 -4.45 -8.00 12.20
CA VAL A 76 -3.48 -7.28 11.37
C VAL A 76 -2.49 -6.49 12.24
N ALA A 77 -2.98 -5.73 13.23
CA ALA A 77 -2.12 -4.91 14.08
C ALA A 77 -1.17 -5.77 14.95
N ASN A 78 -1.70 -6.85 15.54
CA ASN A 78 -0.92 -7.80 16.35
C ASN A 78 0.10 -8.58 15.49
N GLY A 79 -0.25 -8.87 14.24
CA GLY A 79 0.66 -9.44 13.24
C GLY A 79 1.65 -8.43 12.64
N GLY A 80 1.82 -7.25 13.25
CA GLY A 80 2.78 -6.24 12.80
C GLY A 80 2.47 -5.68 11.41
N PHE A 81 1.20 -5.70 11.00
CA PHE A 81 0.73 -5.31 9.67
C PHE A 81 1.39 -6.14 8.57
N TYR A 82 1.28 -7.47 8.67
CA TYR A 82 1.98 -8.44 7.81
C TYR A 82 3.50 -8.35 7.97
N ASP A 83 3.97 -8.28 9.22
CA ASP A 83 5.37 -8.13 9.65
C ASP A 83 6.08 -6.85 9.14
N LEU A 84 5.39 -5.94 8.44
CA LEU A 84 5.96 -4.72 7.85
C LEU A 84 6.42 -3.72 8.91
N ARG A 85 5.80 -3.69 10.10
CA ARG A 85 6.21 -2.77 11.18
C ARG A 85 7.67 -2.96 11.57
N SER A 86 8.15 -4.20 11.58
CA SER A 86 9.55 -4.51 11.90
C SER A 86 10.54 -4.01 10.84
N ARG A 87 10.09 -3.86 9.58
CA ARG A 87 10.89 -3.37 8.44
C ARG A 87 10.92 -1.85 8.35
N ALA A 88 9.91 -1.20 8.89
CA ALA A 88 9.76 0.25 8.81
C ALA A 88 10.73 1.07 9.66
N GLY A 89 11.49 0.45 10.58
CA GLY A 89 12.45 1.17 11.43
C GLY A 89 11.80 2.32 12.23
N ASP A 90 10.55 2.14 12.67
CA ASP A 90 9.76 3.16 13.39
C ASP A 90 9.56 4.48 12.61
N SER A 91 9.39 4.42 11.29
CA SER A 91 9.21 5.63 10.44
C SER A 91 7.84 5.76 9.78
N THR A 92 6.99 4.74 9.91
CA THR A 92 5.74 4.59 9.15
C THR A 92 4.52 4.68 10.07
N ILE A 93 3.48 5.35 9.60
CA ILE A 93 2.15 5.25 10.19
C ILE A 93 1.46 4.01 9.60
N PHE A 94 0.99 3.14 10.47
CA PHE A 94 0.24 1.94 10.07
C PHE A 94 -1.23 2.06 10.44
N VAL A 95 -2.10 1.60 9.55
CA VAL A 95 -3.55 1.56 9.79
C VAL A 95 -4.12 0.18 9.47
N ALA A 96 -4.99 -0.34 10.33
CA ALA A 96 -5.74 -1.56 10.09
C ALA A 96 -7.24 -1.26 10.17
N PRO A 97 -7.93 -1.09 9.03
CA PRO A 97 -9.38 -0.89 9.00
C PRO A 97 -10.13 -2.18 9.34
N ASN A 98 -11.25 -2.07 10.05
CA ASN A 98 -12.13 -3.21 10.34
C ASN A 98 -13.29 -3.31 9.34
N GLY A 99 -13.30 -4.37 8.55
CA GLY A 99 -14.33 -4.71 7.58
C GLY A 99 -15.65 -5.08 8.27
N LEU A 100 -16.77 -4.82 7.60
CA LEU A 100 -18.08 -5.25 8.10
C LEU A 100 -18.21 -6.77 7.95
N ASN A 101 -18.89 -7.42 8.91
CA ASN A 101 -19.13 -8.86 8.90
C ASN A 101 -17.84 -9.67 8.68
N ALA A 102 -16.72 -9.20 9.23
CA ALA A 102 -15.39 -9.76 9.07
C ALA A 102 -15.00 -10.00 7.59
N GLY A 103 -15.36 -9.07 6.70
CA GLY A 103 -15.02 -9.13 5.29
C GLY A 103 -15.08 -7.79 4.57
N TRP A 104 -14.90 -7.85 3.25
CA TRP A 104 -14.76 -6.70 2.36
C TRP A 104 -15.69 -6.81 1.15
N ALA A 105 -16.97 -7.05 1.42
CA ALA A 105 -17.98 -7.16 0.36
C ALA A 105 -18.12 -5.85 -0.43
N ASN A 106 -17.77 -4.71 0.17
CA ASN A 106 -17.69 -3.42 -0.48
C ASN A 106 -18.96 -3.08 -1.27
N VAL A 107 -20.13 -3.43 -0.73
CA VAL A 107 -21.42 -3.23 -1.40
C VAL A 107 -21.63 -1.74 -1.61
N GLY A 108 -21.84 -1.34 -2.87
CA GLY A 108 -21.99 0.08 -3.22
C GLY A 108 -20.75 0.93 -2.98
N GLY A 109 -19.56 0.34 -2.79
CA GLY A 109 -18.31 1.06 -2.53
C GLY A 109 -18.10 1.47 -1.08
N GLU A 110 -18.85 0.90 -0.12
CA GLU A 110 -18.82 1.35 1.28
C GLU A 110 -17.46 1.19 1.98
N ASP A 111 -16.66 0.20 1.61
CA ASP A 111 -15.32 -0.02 2.19
C ASP A 111 -14.27 0.89 1.53
N ILE A 112 -14.50 1.30 0.28
CA ILE A 112 -13.73 2.38 -0.36
C ILE A 112 -14.02 3.70 0.34
N THR A 113 -15.29 4.05 0.60
CA THR A 113 -15.65 5.26 1.36
C THR A 113 -15.01 5.25 2.75
N PHE A 114 -14.97 4.08 3.42
CA PHE A 114 -14.30 3.97 4.71
C PHE A 114 -12.79 4.24 4.61
N THR A 115 -12.14 3.69 3.59
CA THR A 115 -10.71 3.98 3.32
C THR A 115 -10.48 5.46 3.07
N ASP A 116 -11.32 6.10 2.25
CA ASP A 116 -11.21 7.53 1.96
C ASP A 116 -11.30 8.39 3.23
N GLN A 117 -12.28 8.12 4.09
CA GLN A 117 -12.41 8.91 5.32
C GLN A 117 -11.24 8.69 6.28
N ILE A 118 -10.64 7.49 6.30
CA ILE A 118 -9.39 7.26 7.04
C ILE A 118 -8.28 8.12 6.44
N VAL A 119 -8.09 8.08 5.11
CA VAL A 119 -7.05 8.88 4.42
C VAL A 119 -7.24 10.38 4.70
N ASP A 120 -8.47 10.88 4.63
CA ASP A 120 -8.79 12.28 4.91
C ASP A 120 -8.45 12.65 6.37
N MET A 121 -8.77 11.78 7.34
CA MET A 121 -8.36 12.00 8.74
C MET A 121 -6.83 12.08 8.84
N LEU A 122 -6.12 11.12 8.25
CA LEU A 122 -4.65 11.07 8.30
C LEU A 122 -4.02 12.34 7.71
N LYS A 123 -4.51 12.79 6.55
CA LYS A 123 -4.02 14.02 5.90
C LYS A 123 -4.31 15.28 6.71
N ASN A 124 -5.45 15.33 7.39
CA ASN A 124 -5.86 16.51 8.17
C ASN A 124 -5.20 16.58 9.55
N ASP A 125 -4.93 15.45 10.19
CA ASP A 125 -4.55 15.40 11.61
C ASP A 125 -3.12 14.92 11.87
N LEU A 126 -2.46 14.32 10.87
CA LEU A 126 -1.08 13.85 10.95
C LEU A 126 -0.23 14.46 9.84
N CYS A 127 1.08 14.49 10.06
CA CYS A 127 2.08 14.86 9.09
C CYS A 127 2.41 13.64 8.23
N VAL A 128 1.67 13.47 7.14
CA VAL A 128 1.86 12.37 6.20
C VAL A 128 2.49 12.88 4.90
N ASP A 129 3.26 12.04 4.25
CA ASP A 129 3.66 12.25 2.86
C ASP A 129 2.53 11.75 1.97
N GLU A 130 1.79 12.68 1.35
CA GLU A 130 0.65 12.39 0.50
C GLU A 130 0.99 11.57 -0.75
N THR A 131 2.27 11.45 -1.09
CA THR A 131 2.76 10.64 -2.21
C THR A 131 3.21 9.23 -1.80
N GLN A 132 3.18 8.91 -0.50
CA GLN A 132 3.67 7.63 0.06
C GLN A 132 2.59 6.89 0.86
N PHE A 133 1.40 6.73 0.26
CA PHE A 133 0.36 5.83 0.75
C PHE A 133 0.45 4.47 0.07
N PHE A 134 0.40 3.42 0.88
CA PHE A 134 0.50 2.03 0.44
C PHE A 134 -0.61 1.18 1.03
N ALA A 135 -0.99 0.11 0.34
CA ALA A 135 -1.94 -0.88 0.85
C ALA A 135 -1.42 -2.31 0.70
N THR A 136 -1.71 -3.14 1.70
CA THR A 136 -1.47 -4.58 1.63
C THR A 136 -2.56 -5.38 2.35
N GLY A 137 -2.68 -6.64 1.99
CA GLY A 137 -3.60 -7.55 2.64
C GLY A 137 -3.51 -8.96 2.08
N TRP A 138 -4.01 -9.91 2.85
CA TRP A 138 -4.09 -11.31 2.48
C TRP A 138 -5.53 -11.76 2.20
N SER A 139 -5.72 -12.61 1.19
CA SER A 139 -7.01 -13.22 0.85
C SER A 139 -8.05 -12.14 0.53
N TYR A 140 -9.15 -12.05 1.30
CA TYR A 140 -10.14 -10.99 1.16
C TYR A 140 -9.53 -9.58 1.38
N GLY A 141 -8.52 -9.46 2.24
CA GLY A 141 -7.76 -8.21 2.40
C GLY A 141 -6.86 -7.90 1.21
N GLY A 142 -6.37 -8.93 0.52
CA GLY A 142 -5.68 -8.79 -0.76
C GLY A 142 -6.63 -8.31 -1.85
N ALA A 143 -7.87 -8.82 -1.87
CA ALA A 143 -8.93 -8.31 -2.75
C ALA A 143 -9.29 -6.85 -2.47
N MET A 144 -9.33 -6.44 -1.19
CA MET A 144 -9.55 -5.04 -0.82
C MET A 144 -8.38 -4.14 -1.23
N SER A 145 -7.13 -4.62 -1.06
CA SER A 145 -5.92 -3.92 -1.52
C SER A 145 -5.91 -3.71 -3.04
N HIS A 146 -6.39 -4.70 -3.79
CA HIS A 146 -6.62 -4.55 -5.24
C HIS A 146 -7.72 -3.51 -5.53
N SER A 147 -8.82 -3.53 -4.79
CA SER A 147 -9.96 -2.62 -4.99
C SER A 147 -9.58 -1.14 -4.74
N VAL A 148 -8.75 -0.85 -3.74
CA VAL A 148 -8.27 0.52 -3.51
C VAL A 148 -7.33 1.01 -4.61
N ALA A 149 -6.47 0.14 -5.15
CA ALA A 149 -5.63 0.50 -6.31
C ALA A 149 -6.48 0.85 -7.54
N CYS A 150 -7.58 0.13 -7.77
CA CYS A 150 -8.50 0.45 -8.85
C CYS A 150 -9.19 1.80 -8.65
N SER A 151 -9.69 2.01 -7.43
CA SER A 151 -10.63 3.09 -7.12
C SER A 151 -9.94 4.40 -6.77
N ARG A 152 -8.72 4.34 -6.23
CA ARG A 152 -7.95 5.49 -5.71
C ARG A 152 -6.50 5.48 -6.21
N PRO A 153 -6.28 5.42 -7.54
CA PRO A 153 -4.93 5.38 -8.11
C PRO A 153 -4.12 6.65 -7.83
N ASP A 154 -4.79 7.78 -7.57
CA ASP A 154 -4.15 9.05 -7.23
C ASP A 154 -3.79 9.17 -5.74
N VAL A 155 -4.27 8.24 -4.90
CA VAL A 155 -3.95 8.19 -3.46
C VAL A 155 -2.87 7.16 -3.19
N PHE A 156 -3.04 5.92 -3.67
CA PHE A 156 -2.14 4.82 -3.34
C PHE A 156 -1.01 4.73 -4.36
N LYS A 157 0.22 4.95 -3.87
CA LYS A 157 1.43 4.87 -4.68
C LYS A 157 1.71 3.44 -5.14
N ALA A 158 1.54 2.48 -4.24
CA ALA A 158 1.71 1.06 -4.53
C ALA A 158 0.82 0.18 -3.67
N VAL A 159 0.49 -1.01 -4.17
CA VAL A 159 -0.21 -2.05 -3.42
C VAL A 159 0.50 -3.40 -3.51
N ALA A 160 0.43 -4.17 -2.43
CA ALA A 160 0.89 -5.56 -2.38
C ALA A 160 -0.31 -6.47 -2.07
N VAL A 161 -0.60 -7.39 -2.98
CA VAL A 161 -1.74 -8.30 -2.90
C VAL A 161 -1.24 -9.71 -2.62
N ILE A 162 -1.54 -10.23 -1.44
CA ILE A 162 -1.14 -11.57 -1.01
C ILE A 162 -2.34 -12.52 -1.17
N ALA A 163 -2.21 -13.53 -2.01
CA ALA A 163 -3.23 -14.52 -2.32
C ALA A 163 -4.63 -13.91 -2.56
N GLY A 164 -4.70 -12.81 -3.32
CA GLY A 164 -5.94 -12.06 -3.57
C GLY A 164 -6.63 -12.43 -4.89
N ALA A 165 -7.90 -12.07 -4.99
CA ALA A 165 -8.72 -12.19 -6.20
C ALA A 165 -9.67 -11.00 -6.32
N GLN A 166 -10.41 -10.87 -7.43
CA GLN A 166 -11.37 -9.76 -7.61
C GLN A 166 -12.68 -10.01 -6.83
N LEU A 167 -12.63 -9.86 -5.49
CA LEU A 167 -13.78 -10.09 -4.59
C LEU A 167 -14.46 -8.78 -4.13
N SER A 168 -13.67 -7.72 -3.92
CA SER A 168 -14.14 -6.43 -3.36
C SER A 168 -14.46 -5.38 -4.44
N GLY A 169 -14.68 -5.84 -5.67
CA GLY A 169 -14.84 -4.98 -6.84
C GLY A 169 -13.54 -4.32 -7.32
N CYS A 170 -13.66 -3.53 -8.38
CA CYS A 170 -12.59 -2.74 -8.96
C CYS A 170 -13.24 -1.62 -9.79
N ALA A 171 -13.70 -0.58 -9.11
CA ALA A 171 -14.23 0.61 -9.78
C ALA A 171 -13.04 1.37 -10.37
N GLY A 172 -13.01 1.55 -11.69
CA GLY A 172 -11.84 2.10 -12.38
C GLY A 172 -10.79 1.03 -12.68
N GLY A 173 -9.55 1.23 -12.22
CA GLY A 173 -8.42 0.34 -12.52
C GLY A 173 -7.89 0.44 -13.95
N THR A 174 -8.03 1.62 -14.56
CA THR A 174 -7.47 2.00 -15.86
C THR A 174 -6.30 3.00 -15.72
N THR A 175 -6.06 3.50 -14.51
CA THR A 175 -4.93 4.36 -14.15
C THR A 175 -3.82 3.51 -13.53
N PRO A 176 -2.54 3.72 -13.90
CA PRO A 176 -1.42 2.95 -13.35
C PRO A 176 -1.24 3.10 -11.85
N VAL A 177 -0.93 1.99 -11.18
CA VAL A 177 -0.52 1.92 -9.78
C VAL A 177 0.57 0.85 -9.68
N ALA A 178 1.61 1.09 -8.87
CA ALA A 178 2.62 0.07 -8.65
C ALA A 178 1.99 -1.16 -7.98
N TYR A 179 2.11 -2.33 -8.61
CA TYR A 179 1.43 -3.55 -8.17
C TYR A 179 2.40 -4.69 -7.89
N LEU A 180 2.32 -5.26 -6.68
CA LEU A 180 2.95 -6.52 -6.31
C LEU A 180 1.87 -7.58 -6.10
N GLY A 181 1.97 -8.70 -6.80
CA GLY A 181 1.17 -9.90 -6.52
C GLY A 181 2.04 -11.02 -5.96
N ILE A 182 1.60 -11.64 -4.85
CA ILE A 182 2.24 -12.82 -4.24
C ILE A 182 1.17 -13.92 -4.15
N HIS A 183 1.39 -15.09 -4.75
CA HIS A 183 0.34 -16.12 -4.82
C HIS A 183 0.87 -17.56 -4.83
N GLY A 184 0.13 -18.47 -4.20
CA GLY A 184 0.48 -19.88 -4.09
C GLY A 184 -0.02 -20.75 -5.23
N ALA A 185 0.85 -21.55 -5.82
CA ALA A 185 0.52 -22.51 -6.87
C ALA A 185 -0.33 -23.69 -6.35
N ALA A 186 -0.25 -24.01 -5.06
CA ALA A 186 -1.10 -25.00 -4.40
C ALA A 186 -2.29 -24.37 -3.65
N ASP A 187 -2.63 -23.10 -3.92
CA ASP A 187 -3.76 -22.42 -3.30
C ASP A 187 -5.08 -23.07 -3.75
N ASN A 188 -5.77 -23.70 -2.80
CA ASN A 188 -7.04 -24.39 -3.01
C ASN A 188 -8.27 -23.56 -2.59
N VAL A 189 -8.07 -22.33 -2.11
CA VAL A 189 -9.13 -21.40 -1.71
C VAL A 189 -9.36 -20.38 -2.83
N LEU A 190 -8.29 -19.73 -3.27
CA LEU A 190 -8.25 -18.82 -4.41
C LEU A 190 -7.18 -19.34 -5.37
N PRO A 191 -7.54 -20.19 -6.35
CA PRO A 191 -6.58 -20.76 -7.29
C PRO A 191 -5.70 -19.69 -7.93
N ILE A 192 -4.41 -20.00 -8.14
CA ILE A 192 -3.39 -19.04 -8.63
C ILE A 192 -3.80 -18.28 -9.89
N ASP A 193 -4.64 -18.88 -10.74
CA ASP A 193 -5.15 -18.23 -11.94
C ASP A 193 -5.96 -16.96 -11.64
N LEU A 194 -6.61 -16.87 -10.47
CA LEU A 194 -7.28 -15.65 -10.03
C LEU A 194 -6.27 -14.53 -9.72
N GLY A 195 -5.14 -14.87 -9.08
CA GLY A 195 -4.05 -13.93 -8.85
C GLY A 195 -3.38 -13.50 -10.15
N ARG A 196 -3.17 -14.45 -11.09
CA ARG A 196 -2.64 -14.17 -12.43
C ARG A 196 -3.55 -13.22 -13.22
N GLN A 197 -4.88 -13.35 -13.10
CA GLN A 197 -5.82 -12.40 -13.70
C GLN A 197 -5.62 -10.96 -13.18
N LEU A 198 -5.42 -10.79 -11.86
CA LEU A 198 -5.11 -9.48 -11.29
C LEU A 198 -3.77 -8.95 -11.82
N ARG A 199 -2.73 -9.78 -11.83
CA ARG A 199 -1.42 -9.44 -12.41
C ARG A 199 -1.56 -8.96 -13.85
N ASP A 200 -2.23 -9.74 -14.71
CA ASP A 200 -2.32 -9.47 -16.14
C ASP A 200 -3.07 -8.17 -16.43
N LYS A 201 -4.10 -7.84 -15.63
CA LYS A 201 -4.73 -6.52 -15.63
C LYS A 201 -3.72 -5.41 -15.39
N TRP A 202 -2.89 -5.52 -14.35
CA TRP A 202 -1.89 -4.49 -14.04
C TRP A 202 -0.74 -4.44 -15.05
N LEU A 203 -0.38 -5.56 -15.69
CA LEU A 203 0.55 -5.54 -16.82
C LEU A 203 -0.01 -4.68 -17.97
N GLN A 204 -1.30 -4.83 -18.29
CA GLN A 204 -1.96 -4.01 -19.30
C GLN A 204 -2.04 -2.55 -18.88
N THR A 205 -2.58 -2.27 -17.69
CA THR A 205 -2.80 -0.90 -17.20
C THR A 205 -1.49 -0.12 -17.07
N ASN A 206 -0.41 -0.79 -16.65
CA ASN A 206 0.89 -0.16 -16.43
C ASN A 206 1.80 -0.17 -17.68
N GLY A 207 1.32 -0.68 -18.81
CA GLY A 207 2.05 -0.72 -20.07
C GLY A 207 3.33 -1.57 -19.98
N CYS A 208 3.19 -2.78 -19.45
CA CYS A 208 4.28 -3.73 -19.28
C CYS A 208 4.42 -4.68 -20.46
N ASN A 209 5.66 -5.02 -20.79
CA ASN A 209 5.93 -6.12 -21.70
C ASN A 209 5.63 -7.44 -21.00
N TYR A 210 4.71 -8.23 -21.56
CA TYR A 210 4.44 -9.55 -21.01
C TYR A 210 5.68 -10.44 -21.15
N GLN A 211 6.09 -10.99 -20.02
CA GLN A 211 7.07 -12.05 -19.92
C GLN A 211 6.33 -13.25 -19.33
N GLY A 212 6.52 -14.45 -19.90
CA GLY A 212 5.89 -15.68 -19.42
C GLY A 212 6.41 -16.05 -18.04
N ALA A 213 5.91 -15.39 -17.00
CA ALA A 213 6.32 -15.61 -15.62
C ALA A 213 6.05 -17.07 -15.26
N GLN A 214 7.09 -17.72 -14.76
CA GLN A 214 7.01 -19.07 -14.26
C GLN A 214 6.60 -19.04 -12.79
N ASP A 215 5.82 -20.03 -12.38
CA ASP A 215 5.51 -20.28 -10.99
C ASP A 215 6.11 -21.64 -10.60
N PRO A 216 6.54 -21.83 -9.34
CA PRO A 216 6.92 -23.16 -8.85
C PRO A 216 5.77 -24.16 -9.02
N ALA A 217 6.11 -25.44 -9.18
CA ALA A 217 5.08 -26.48 -9.17
C ALA A 217 4.39 -26.53 -7.78
N PRO A 218 3.09 -26.87 -7.71
CA PRO A 218 2.39 -27.03 -6.44
C PRO A 218 3.14 -27.95 -5.46
N GLY A 219 3.31 -27.49 -4.22
CA GLY A 219 4.04 -28.20 -3.16
C GLY A 219 5.57 -27.97 -3.15
N GLN A 220 6.15 -27.31 -4.16
CA GLN A 220 7.57 -26.96 -4.12
C GLN A 220 7.87 -25.89 -3.08
N GLN A 221 8.88 -26.12 -2.24
CA GLN A 221 9.34 -25.14 -1.25
C GLN A 221 10.26 -24.10 -1.90
N ALA A 222 9.71 -23.35 -2.85
CA ALA A 222 10.39 -22.30 -3.59
C ALA A 222 9.41 -21.17 -3.93
N HIS A 223 9.96 -20.01 -4.27
CA HIS A 223 9.23 -18.92 -4.90
C HIS A 223 10.04 -18.40 -6.10
N ILE A 224 9.32 -17.90 -7.11
CA ILE A 224 9.90 -17.27 -8.30
C ILE A 224 9.38 -15.84 -8.36
N LYS A 225 10.30 -14.88 -8.29
CA LYS A 225 10.02 -13.45 -8.45
C LYS A 225 10.27 -13.04 -9.90
N THR A 226 9.28 -12.42 -10.51
CA THR A 226 9.36 -11.79 -11.83
C THR A 226 9.04 -10.31 -11.71
N THR A 227 9.99 -9.44 -12.01
CA THR A 227 9.77 -7.99 -12.12
C THR A 227 9.66 -7.62 -13.59
N TYR A 228 8.56 -6.98 -13.95
CA TYR A 228 8.26 -6.64 -15.34
C TYR A 228 8.83 -5.29 -15.74
N SER A 229 9.26 -5.17 -16.99
CA SER A 229 9.60 -3.88 -17.59
C SER A 229 8.31 -3.18 -18.02
N CYS A 230 8.00 -2.06 -17.35
CA CYS A 230 6.77 -1.30 -17.53
C CYS A 230 7.06 0.16 -17.85
N SER A 231 6.23 0.75 -18.71
CA SER A 231 6.39 2.16 -19.12
C SER A 231 5.78 3.17 -18.15
N ARG A 232 4.79 2.76 -17.33
CA ARG A 232 4.02 3.69 -16.49
C ARG A 232 4.21 3.49 -14.99
N ALA A 233 4.09 2.26 -14.50
CA ALA A 233 4.29 1.91 -13.09
C ALA A 233 4.81 0.46 -12.95
N PRO A 234 5.63 0.14 -11.94
CA PRO A 234 6.22 -1.20 -11.83
C PRO A 234 5.16 -2.25 -11.50
N VAL A 235 5.34 -3.45 -12.06
CA VAL A 235 4.61 -4.66 -11.69
C VAL A 235 5.62 -5.73 -11.28
N THR A 236 5.39 -6.37 -10.14
CA THR A 236 6.14 -7.55 -9.70
C THR A 236 5.17 -8.68 -9.38
N TRP A 237 5.52 -9.89 -9.81
CA TRP A 237 4.79 -11.11 -9.51
C TRP A 237 5.69 -12.10 -8.78
N ILE A 238 5.21 -12.68 -7.69
CA ILE A 238 5.91 -13.71 -6.93
C ILE A 238 4.99 -14.94 -6.80
N GLY A 239 5.24 -15.95 -7.61
CA GLY A 239 4.62 -17.26 -7.44
C GLY A 239 5.38 -18.09 -6.41
N HIS A 240 4.69 -18.78 -5.52
CA HIS A 240 5.30 -19.76 -4.60
C HIS A 240 4.60 -21.12 -4.67
N GLY A 241 5.29 -22.22 -4.36
CA GLY A 241 4.67 -23.54 -4.46
C GLY A 241 3.64 -23.86 -3.35
N GLY A 242 3.60 -23.07 -2.28
CA GLY A 242 2.67 -23.24 -1.15
C GLY A 242 1.19 -22.98 -1.44
N GLY A 243 0.35 -23.17 -0.41
CA GLY A 243 -1.11 -22.98 -0.46
C GLY A 243 -1.60 -21.58 -0.10
N HIS A 244 -2.85 -21.46 0.38
CA HIS A 244 -3.48 -20.20 0.78
C HIS A 244 -2.94 -19.70 2.12
N VAL A 245 -1.84 -18.94 2.12
CA VAL A 245 -1.18 -18.47 3.35
C VAL A 245 -0.77 -16.98 3.28
N PRO A 246 -0.80 -16.24 4.40
CA PRO A 246 -0.34 -14.84 4.45
C PRO A 246 1.19 -14.75 4.45
N ASP A 247 1.86 -15.75 4.99
CA ASP A 247 3.29 -15.75 5.30
C ASP A 247 4.02 -16.92 4.63
N PRO A 248 4.08 -16.97 3.29
CA PRO A 248 4.78 -18.03 2.61
C PRO A 248 6.28 -17.99 2.92
N THR A 249 6.87 -19.18 3.08
CA THR A 249 8.29 -19.34 3.43
C THR A 249 9.10 -19.87 2.25
N GLY A 250 10.38 -19.48 2.19
CA GLY A 250 11.35 -20.03 1.26
C GLY A 250 11.86 -21.41 1.68
N ASN A 251 12.79 -21.96 0.90
CA ASN A 251 13.49 -23.21 1.20
C ASN A 251 14.26 -23.18 2.54
N ASN A 252 14.67 -22.01 3.00
CA ASN A 252 15.33 -21.76 4.28
C ASN A 252 14.35 -21.59 5.46
N GLY A 253 13.04 -21.73 5.23
CA GLY A 253 12.00 -21.55 6.25
C GLY A 253 11.73 -20.09 6.63
N VAL A 254 12.38 -19.12 5.98
CA VAL A 254 12.19 -17.70 6.25
C VAL A 254 11.01 -17.16 5.44
N LYS A 255 10.15 -16.37 6.09
CA LYS A 255 9.08 -15.63 5.42
C LYS A 255 9.68 -14.62 4.44
N PHE A 256 9.32 -14.68 3.17
CA PHE A 256 9.82 -13.74 2.17
C PHE A 256 8.84 -12.59 1.90
N ALA A 257 7.52 -12.83 2.01
CA ALA A 257 6.50 -11.84 1.65
C ALA A 257 6.64 -10.48 2.37
N PRO A 258 6.98 -10.39 3.67
CA PRO A 258 7.16 -9.11 4.34
C PRO A 258 8.34 -8.28 3.77
N GLN A 259 9.47 -8.93 3.51
CA GLN A 259 10.64 -8.24 2.94
C GLN A 259 10.37 -7.80 1.50
N GLU A 260 9.80 -8.70 0.69
CA GLU A 260 9.48 -8.41 -0.71
C GLU A 260 8.46 -7.28 -0.85
N THR A 261 7.46 -7.24 0.04
CA THR A 261 6.48 -6.15 0.09
C THR A 261 7.14 -4.83 0.47
N TRP A 262 8.01 -4.83 1.49
CA TRP A 262 8.70 -3.62 1.92
C TRP A 262 9.63 -3.06 0.85
N ASP A 263 10.46 -3.93 0.25
CA ASP A 263 11.38 -3.55 -0.83
C ASP A 263 10.62 -3.02 -2.05
N PHE A 264 9.46 -3.60 -2.35
CA PHE A 264 8.61 -3.11 -3.43
C PHE A 264 8.04 -1.71 -3.16
N PHE A 265 7.57 -1.45 -1.93
CA PHE A 265 7.11 -0.11 -1.54
C PHE A 265 8.24 0.92 -1.60
N ASP A 266 9.44 0.58 -1.13
CA ASP A 266 10.62 1.45 -1.23
C ASP A 266 11.01 1.75 -2.69
N ALA A 267 11.02 0.72 -3.55
CA ALA A 267 11.31 0.89 -4.98
C ALA A 267 10.26 1.76 -5.69
N ALA A 268 8.99 1.68 -5.29
CA ALA A 268 7.92 2.48 -5.87
C ALA A 268 8.07 3.98 -5.59
N VAL A 269 8.70 4.37 -4.47
CA VAL A 269 9.06 5.77 -4.19
C VAL A 269 10.15 6.24 -5.16
N GLY A 270 11.20 5.45 -5.36
CA GLY A 270 12.34 5.79 -6.22
C GLY A 270 12.00 5.88 -7.72
N ALA A 271 11.03 5.10 -8.20
CA ALA A 271 10.64 5.08 -9.61
C ALA A 271 9.97 6.39 -10.10
N ALA A 272 9.47 7.24 -9.20
CA ALA A 272 8.80 8.50 -9.54
C ALA A 272 9.74 9.59 -10.09
N GLY A 273 11.04 9.52 -9.78
CA GLY A 273 12.03 10.51 -10.24
C GLY A 273 12.35 10.46 -11.74
N ALA A 274 11.81 9.48 -12.48
CA ALA A 274 12.07 9.29 -13.90
C ALA A 274 10.94 9.79 -14.83
N GLN A 275 9.81 10.26 -14.29
CA GLN A 275 8.74 10.85 -15.10
C GLN A 275 8.83 12.38 -15.05
N SER A 276 9.48 12.96 -16.05
CA SER A 276 9.36 14.39 -16.34
C SER A 276 7.89 14.73 -16.62
N PRO A 277 7.40 15.91 -16.19
CA PRO A 277 6.07 16.37 -16.56
C PRO A 277 6.04 16.54 -18.08
N MET A 278 5.11 15.85 -18.75
CA MET A 278 4.83 16.13 -20.15
C MET A 278 4.22 17.54 -20.21
N THR A 279 5.00 18.48 -20.74
CA THR A 279 4.56 19.79 -21.24
C THR A 279 3.70 19.62 -22.48
#